data_AF-A0A661N760-F1
#
_entry.id   AF-A0A661N760-F1
#
_cell.length_a   1.000
_cell.length_b   1.000
_cell.length_c   1.000
_cell.angle_alpha   90.00
_cell.angle_beta   90.00
_cell.angle_gamma   90.00
#
_symmetry.space_group_name_H-M   'P 1'
#
loop_
_entity.id
_entity.type
_entity.pdbx_description
1 polymer ?
#
loop_
_entity_poly.entity_id
_entity_poly.type
_entity_poly.pdbx_seq_one_letter_code
_entity_poly.pdbx_strand_id
1 'polypeptide(L)'
;MAKGNAGLGKSAAAKGKTSKAGKTSEAEARATETLSPRAYGAHWFHFVLGQVYFVLATALFLIADTSESAFAAGISIALVVMGAVTSAYGLRRGLSPDPAPSRFDEYWPIRFFTVTWKEMDDEAHLERVARREAGLGWDWRPLVALVTGAVCLTLMEYFGGSGTFMRLVDAMSGTEGEENWWNDLRGGQFSRLYEFVWWAGWRIAGYLIVPVMLIKATGQRIRDQGFETKGFFKHAGIYIFAFHIVFFAVIIVSYTGEFSTYYPFYKLATRSWFDFLAWEVLYAWQFLSLEFFFRGWWLKTLKPMMGSHAIFAMVVPYCMIHYGKPFPETMGAIVAGILLGTLAMKTRSIWSGFLIHVSVAVAMDVAALLQTSGMPTEWYPAPW
;
A
#
# COMPACT_ATOMS: atom_id res chain seq x y z
N MET A 1 -67.45 -69.37 -12.81
CA MET A 1 -68.40 -69.19 -11.68
C MET A 1 -67.69 -68.32 -10.65
N ALA A 2 -67.96 -67.01 -10.60
CA ALA A 2 -68.98 -66.35 -9.75
C ALA A 2 -68.60 -66.43 -8.26
N LYS A 3 -68.56 -65.41 -7.38
CA LYS A 3 -68.87 -63.95 -7.26
C LYS A 3 -68.05 -63.52 -6.00
N GLY A 4 -67.62 -62.28 -5.72
CA GLY A 4 -68.31 -60.99 -5.69
C GLY A 4 -68.57 -60.54 -4.24
N ASN A 5 -68.38 -59.22 -3.99
CA ASN A 5 -68.72 -58.36 -2.82
C ASN A 5 -67.71 -58.19 -1.67
N ALA A 6 -67.58 -57.04 -0.97
CA ALA A 6 -67.83 -55.59 -1.15
C ALA A 6 -67.96 -54.98 0.27
N GLY A 7 -67.50 -53.74 0.48
CA GLY A 7 -67.83 -52.89 1.65
C GLY A 7 -66.59 -52.26 2.32
N LEU A 8 -66.20 -51.03 1.97
CA LEU A 8 -66.66 -49.71 2.47
C LEU A 8 -66.06 -49.27 3.83
N GLY A 9 -65.24 -48.21 3.76
CA GLY A 9 -65.24 -47.11 4.73
C GLY A 9 -64.04 -47.01 5.69
N LYS A 10 -63.12 -46.07 5.42
CA LYS A 10 -62.88 -44.89 6.28
C LYS A 10 -61.87 -43.92 5.64
N SER A 11 -62.31 -42.67 5.57
CA SER A 11 -61.58 -41.47 5.17
C SER A 11 -60.72 -40.93 6.32
N ALA A 12 -59.71 -40.14 5.95
CA ALA A 12 -58.96 -39.15 6.72
C ALA A 12 -57.76 -39.63 7.55
N ALA A 13 -56.55 -39.35 7.05
CA ALA A 13 -55.49 -38.69 7.82
C ALA A 13 -54.35 -38.14 6.91
N ALA A 14 -54.29 -36.81 6.87
CA ALA A 14 -53.07 -36.00 6.84
C ALA A 14 -52.10 -36.09 5.64
N LYS A 15 -52.44 -35.30 4.60
CA LYS A 15 -51.47 -34.44 3.89
C LYS A 15 -50.54 -33.72 4.88
N GLY A 16 -49.23 -33.72 4.63
CA GLY A 16 -48.33 -32.73 5.24
C GLY A 16 -46.91 -33.22 5.52
N LYS A 17 -46.12 -33.59 4.50
CA LYS A 17 -44.65 -33.74 4.66
C LYS A 17 -43.81 -33.22 3.49
N THR A 18 -44.40 -32.51 2.53
CA THR A 18 -43.69 -32.08 1.31
C THR A 18 -43.37 -30.59 1.22
N SER A 19 -43.50 -29.79 2.29
CA SER A 19 -43.23 -28.33 2.21
C SER A 19 -41.96 -27.84 2.93
N LYS A 20 -41.24 -28.69 3.69
CA LYS A 20 -40.04 -28.26 4.44
C LYS A 20 -38.75 -28.43 3.65
N ALA A 21 -38.62 -29.51 2.87
CA ALA A 21 -37.44 -29.77 2.02
C ALA A 21 -37.34 -28.82 0.80
N GLY A 22 -38.47 -28.45 0.21
CA GLY A 22 -38.51 -27.48 -0.89
C GLY A 22 -38.15 -26.07 -0.44
N LYS A 23 -38.63 -25.63 0.73
CA LYS A 23 -38.32 -24.31 1.30
C LYS A 23 -36.87 -24.15 1.75
N THR A 24 -36.22 -25.21 2.23
CA THR A 24 -34.77 -25.17 2.51
C THR A 24 -33.96 -25.12 1.22
N SER A 25 -34.36 -25.84 0.16
CA SER A 25 -33.67 -25.76 -1.14
C SER A 25 -33.87 -24.40 -1.84
N GLU A 26 -35.03 -23.76 -1.70
CA GLU A 26 -35.29 -22.41 -2.25
C GLU A 26 -34.62 -21.31 -1.40
N ALA A 27 -34.50 -21.50 -0.08
CA ALA A 27 -33.77 -20.57 0.79
C ALA A 27 -32.25 -20.69 0.61
N GLU A 28 -31.72 -21.90 0.40
CA GLU A 28 -30.33 -22.13 0.02
C GLU A 28 -30.08 -21.64 -1.42
N ALA A 29 -31.01 -21.85 -2.35
CA ALA A 29 -30.91 -21.34 -3.73
C ALA A 29 -30.97 -19.80 -3.79
N ARG A 30 -31.80 -19.15 -2.95
CA ARG A 30 -31.82 -17.68 -2.80
C ARG A 30 -30.59 -17.13 -2.08
N ALA A 31 -29.99 -17.88 -1.16
CA ALA A 31 -28.72 -17.49 -0.54
C ALA A 31 -27.53 -17.62 -1.52
N THR A 32 -27.67 -18.44 -2.56
CA THR A 32 -26.73 -18.55 -3.70
C THR A 32 -27.07 -17.67 -4.89
N GLU A 33 -27.99 -16.71 -4.76
CA GLU A 33 -28.06 -15.59 -5.71
C GLU A 33 -26.90 -14.62 -5.43
N THR A 34 -25.68 -15.17 -5.48
CA THR A 34 -24.45 -14.41 -5.56
C THR A 34 -24.58 -13.52 -6.77
N LEU A 35 -24.58 -12.20 -6.55
CA LEU A 35 -24.26 -11.22 -7.58
C LEU A 35 -23.22 -11.84 -8.52
N SER A 36 -23.55 -11.92 -9.82
CA SER A 36 -22.63 -12.54 -10.78
C SER A 36 -21.24 -11.92 -10.55
N PRO A 37 -20.14 -12.72 -10.54
CA PRO A 37 -18.80 -12.20 -10.26
C PRO A 37 -18.37 -10.99 -11.13
N ARG A 38 -19.06 -10.78 -12.26
CA ARG A 38 -18.91 -9.60 -13.14
C ARG A 38 -19.48 -8.30 -12.56
N ALA A 39 -20.57 -8.36 -11.79
CA ALA A 39 -21.21 -7.18 -11.21
C ALA A 39 -20.42 -6.63 -10.01
N TYR A 40 -19.80 -7.50 -9.20
CA TYR A 40 -19.07 -7.06 -8.00
C TYR A 40 -17.79 -6.29 -8.37
N GLY A 41 -17.00 -6.78 -9.33
CA GLY A 41 -15.76 -6.13 -9.77
C GLY A 41 -15.96 -4.75 -10.41
N ALA A 42 -17.04 -4.57 -11.18
CA ALA A 42 -17.32 -3.30 -11.85
C ALA A 42 -17.74 -2.20 -10.87
N HIS A 43 -18.58 -2.50 -9.88
CA HIS A 43 -19.05 -1.50 -8.92
C HIS A 43 -17.94 -0.99 -8.00
N TRP A 44 -17.06 -1.90 -7.55
CA TRP A 44 -15.87 -1.53 -6.75
C TRP A 44 -14.84 -0.76 -7.56
N PHE A 45 -14.64 -1.12 -8.83
CA PHE A 45 -13.72 -0.43 -9.72
C PHE A 45 -14.07 1.06 -9.89
N HIS A 46 -15.34 1.37 -10.13
CA HIS A 46 -15.79 2.76 -10.29
C HIS A 46 -15.72 3.57 -9.00
N PHE A 47 -15.94 2.93 -7.85
CA PHE A 47 -15.74 3.57 -6.56
C PHE A 47 -14.27 3.97 -6.34
N VAL A 48 -13.33 3.05 -6.57
CA VAL A 48 -11.89 3.29 -6.40
C VAL A 48 -11.38 4.36 -7.36
N LEU A 49 -11.82 4.32 -8.63
CA LEU A 49 -11.46 5.33 -9.62
C LEU A 49 -11.96 6.72 -9.20
N GLY A 50 -13.18 6.81 -8.69
CA GLY A 50 -13.73 8.04 -8.12
C GLY A 50 -12.89 8.60 -6.95
N GLN A 51 -12.38 7.73 -6.06
CA GLN A 51 -11.49 8.15 -4.97
C GLN A 51 -10.14 8.66 -5.49
N VAL A 52 -9.54 7.99 -6.48
CA VAL A 52 -8.28 8.44 -7.11
C VAL A 52 -8.46 9.81 -7.80
N TYR A 53 -9.56 10.01 -8.51
CA TYR A 53 -9.87 11.31 -9.13
C TYR A 53 -10.09 12.41 -8.10
N PHE A 54 -10.81 12.11 -7.01
CA PHE A 54 -11.00 13.06 -5.91
C PHE A 54 -9.64 13.49 -5.32
N VAL A 55 -8.77 12.50 -5.03
CA VAL A 55 -7.45 12.75 -4.46
C VAL A 55 -6.57 13.62 -5.38
N LEU A 56 -6.53 13.31 -6.67
CA LEU A 56 -5.76 14.08 -7.65
C LEU A 56 -6.33 15.49 -7.85
N ALA A 57 -7.65 15.64 -7.87
CA ALA A 57 -8.31 16.94 -8.00
C ALA A 57 -8.04 17.84 -6.77
N THR A 58 -8.08 17.29 -5.55
CA THR A 58 -7.77 18.05 -4.33
C THR A 58 -6.29 18.42 -4.26
N ALA A 59 -5.37 17.55 -4.69
CA ALA A 59 -3.95 17.88 -4.76
C ALA A 59 -3.66 18.99 -5.79
N LEU A 60 -4.30 18.95 -6.97
CA LEU A 60 -4.21 19.99 -7.98
C LEU A 60 -4.81 21.33 -7.51
N PHE A 61 -5.90 21.29 -6.74
CA PHE A 61 -6.55 22.47 -6.15
C PHE A 61 -5.63 23.24 -5.20
N LEU A 62 -4.79 22.54 -4.43
CA LEU A 62 -3.92 23.15 -3.42
C LEU A 62 -2.56 23.58 -3.97
N ILE A 63 -2.14 23.02 -5.12
CA ILE A 63 -0.93 23.47 -5.84
C ILE A 63 -1.21 24.76 -6.63
N ALA A 64 -2.47 25.02 -7.00
CA ALA A 64 -2.88 26.28 -7.61
C ALA A 64 -2.92 27.38 -6.54
N ASP A 65 -1.99 28.34 -6.65
CA ASP A 65 -1.81 29.44 -5.70
C ASP A 65 -3.11 30.25 -5.44
N THR A 66 -3.22 30.73 -4.21
CA THR A 66 -4.41 31.21 -3.51
C THR A 66 -5.02 32.54 -4.00
N SER A 67 -4.82 32.95 -5.25
CA SER A 67 -5.33 34.24 -5.76
C SER A 67 -6.58 34.18 -6.64
N GLU A 68 -7.11 33.00 -7.03
CA GLU A 68 -8.39 32.90 -7.76
C GLU A 68 -9.30 31.77 -7.23
N SER A 69 -9.91 32.01 -6.07
CA SER A 69 -10.62 31.02 -5.25
C SER A 69 -11.99 30.53 -5.77
N ALA A 70 -12.46 30.97 -6.94
CA ALA A 70 -13.73 30.51 -7.53
C ALA A 70 -13.55 29.62 -8.77
N PHE A 71 -12.56 29.92 -9.62
CA PHE A 71 -12.33 29.19 -10.86
C PHE A 71 -11.64 27.83 -10.61
N ALA A 72 -10.63 27.80 -9.74
CA ALA A 72 -9.96 26.56 -9.33
C ALA A 72 -10.91 25.63 -8.54
N ALA A 73 -11.80 26.20 -7.72
CA ALA A 73 -12.85 25.46 -7.03
C ALA A 73 -13.88 24.91 -8.03
N GLY A 74 -14.27 25.71 -9.03
CA GLY A 74 -15.16 25.29 -10.11
C GLY A 74 -14.59 24.14 -10.95
N ILE A 75 -13.29 24.17 -11.29
CA ILE A 75 -12.61 23.08 -11.99
C ILE A 75 -12.52 21.84 -11.11
N SER A 76 -12.19 21.98 -9.83
CA SER A 76 -12.09 20.85 -8.90
C SER A 76 -13.45 20.18 -8.69
N ILE A 77 -14.52 20.96 -8.53
CA ILE A 77 -15.90 20.47 -8.49
C ILE A 77 -16.26 19.83 -9.83
N ALA A 78 -15.92 20.44 -10.96
CA ALA A 78 -16.17 19.87 -12.29
C ALA A 78 -15.40 18.56 -12.53
N LEU A 79 -14.19 18.40 -12.00
CA LEU A 79 -13.39 17.18 -12.07
C LEU A 79 -13.91 16.10 -11.13
N VAL A 80 -14.37 16.46 -9.93
CA VAL A 80 -15.05 15.54 -9.00
C VAL A 80 -16.38 15.09 -9.57
N VAL A 81 -17.16 16.01 -10.14
CA VAL A 81 -18.43 15.70 -10.82
C VAL A 81 -18.17 14.89 -12.09
N MET A 82 -17.18 15.23 -12.92
CA MET A 82 -16.80 14.42 -14.08
C MET A 82 -16.29 13.05 -13.68
N GLY A 83 -15.52 12.93 -12.60
CA GLY A 83 -15.05 11.66 -12.02
C GLY A 83 -16.20 10.81 -11.51
N ALA A 84 -17.17 11.42 -10.81
CA ALA A 84 -18.40 10.78 -10.38
C ALA A 84 -19.30 10.38 -11.56
N VAL A 85 -19.41 11.22 -12.59
CA VAL A 85 -20.18 10.99 -13.81
C VAL A 85 -19.54 9.93 -14.69
N THR A 86 -18.21 9.90 -14.85
CA THR A 86 -17.50 8.82 -15.56
C THR A 86 -17.53 7.51 -14.77
N SER A 87 -17.50 7.57 -13.44
CA SER A 87 -17.74 6.41 -12.57
C SER A 87 -19.17 5.88 -12.72
N ALA A 88 -20.18 6.75 -12.75
CA ALA A 88 -21.57 6.41 -13.01
C ALA A 88 -21.83 5.93 -14.45
N TYR A 89 -21.11 6.48 -15.43
CA TYR A 89 -21.21 6.10 -16.84
C TYR A 89 -20.53 4.74 -17.11
N GLY A 90 -19.42 4.48 -16.44
CA GLY A 90 -18.76 3.17 -16.44
C GLY A 90 -19.60 2.09 -15.74
N LEU A 91 -20.22 2.43 -14.60
CA LEU A 91 -21.22 1.58 -13.91
C LEU A 91 -22.37 1.18 -14.85
N ARG A 92 -22.75 2.05 -15.80
CA ARG A 92 -23.81 1.79 -16.78
C ARG A 92 -23.37 0.93 -17.98
N ARG A 93 -22.06 0.80 -18.24
CA ARG A 93 -21.50 0.07 -19.39
C ARG A 93 -20.73 -1.21 -19.04
N GLY A 94 -20.69 -1.62 -17.78
CA GLY A 94 -20.06 -2.88 -17.32
C GLY A 94 -20.70 -4.20 -17.82
N LEU A 95 -21.49 -4.17 -18.90
CA LEU A 95 -22.11 -5.32 -19.54
C LEU A 95 -21.95 -5.23 -21.07
N SER A 96 -20.72 -5.33 -21.57
CA SER A 96 -20.51 -5.89 -22.91
C SER A 96 -19.40 -6.95 -22.84
N PRO A 97 -19.64 -8.17 -23.34
CA PRO A 97 -18.57 -9.12 -23.56
C PRO A 97 -17.77 -8.63 -24.77
N ASP A 98 -16.49 -8.31 -24.62
CA ASP A 98 -15.71 -7.77 -25.74
C ASP A 98 -14.21 -8.05 -25.59
N PRO A 99 -13.49 -8.12 -26.72
CA PRO A 99 -13.15 -9.31 -27.49
C PRO A 99 -11.79 -9.90 -27.06
N ALA A 100 -11.24 -10.85 -27.82
CA ALA A 100 -9.96 -11.49 -27.53
C ALA A 100 -8.83 -10.47 -27.25
N PRO A 101 -7.95 -10.72 -26.25
CA PRO A 101 -6.99 -9.73 -25.76
C PRO A 101 -5.97 -9.33 -26.84
N SER A 102 -5.78 -8.02 -27.01
CA SER A 102 -4.70 -7.47 -27.84
C SER A 102 -3.43 -7.21 -27.01
N ARG A 103 -2.25 -7.18 -27.64
CA ARG A 103 -0.98 -6.82 -26.97
C ARG A 103 -0.96 -5.40 -26.38
N PHE A 104 -1.90 -4.55 -26.79
CA PHE A 104 -2.00 -3.16 -26.33
C PHE A 104 -2.93 -3.00 -25.12
N ASP A 105 -3.71 -4.02 -24.77
CA ASP A 105 -4.62 -4.01 -23.62
C ASP A 105 -3.87 -3.93 -22.29
N GLU A 106 -2.60 -4.37 -22.26
CA GLU A 106 -1.70 -4.28 -21.09
C GLU A 106 -1.33 -2.83 -20.74
N TYR A 107 -1.48 -1.90 -21.70
CA TYR A 107 -1.17 -0.47 -21.52
C TYR A 107 -2.42 0.40 -21.33
N TRP A 108 -3.63 -0.18 -21.42
CA TRP A 108 -4.85 0.53 -21.06
C TRP A 108 -5.02 0.48 -19.54
N PRO A 109 -4.79 1.60 -18.80
CA PRO A 109 -4.61 1.55 -17.35
C PRO A 109 -5.78 0.87 -16.64
N ILE A 110 -7.00 1.20 -17.05
CA ILE A 110 -8.24 0.68 -16.47
C ILE A 110 -8.39 -0.85 -16.66
N ARG A 111 -8.07 -1.38 -17.84
CA ARG A 111 -8.15 -2.83 -18.08
C ARG A 111 -7.05 -3.55 -17.30
N PHE A 112 -5.84 -2.97 -17.24
CA PHE A 112 -4.74 -3.53 -16.47
C PHE A 112 -5.13 -3.74 -14.99
N PHE A 113 -5.69 -2.72 -14.33
CA PHE A 113 -6.12 -2.82 -12.93
C PHE A 113 -7.24 -3.85 -12.74
N THR A 114 -8.33 -3.75 -13.51
CA THR A 114 -9.51 -4.62 -13.32
C THR A 114 -9.21 -6.09 -13.60
N VAL A 115 -8.42 -6.38 -14.64
CA VAL A 115 -7.99 -7.75 -14.96
C VAL A 115 -7.08 -8.28 -13.85
N THR A 116 -6.10 -7.50 -13.40
CA THR A 116 -5.18 -7.90 -12.33
C THR A 116 -5.94 -8.19 -11.03
N TRP A 117 -6.86 -7.32 -10.62
CA TRP A 117 -7.64 -7.53 -9.40
C TRP A 117 -8.54 -8.75 -9.50
N LYS A 118 -9.16 -8.99 -10.66
CA LYS A 118 -9.95 -10.19 -10.89
C LYS A 118 -9.09 -11.46 -10.80
N GLU A 119 -7.94 -11.48 -11.46
CA GLU A 119 -7.00 -12.62 -11.38
C GLU A 119 -6.58 -12.88 -9.93
N MET A 120 -6.33 -11.82 -9.14
CA MET A 120 -6.00 -11.95 -7.73
C MET A 120 -7.13 -12.56 -6.89
N ASP A 121 -8.39 -12.15 -7.16
CA ASP A 121 -9.56 -12.69 -6.48
C ASP A 121 -9.79 -14.16 -6.83
N ASP A 122 -9.60 -14.53 -8.11
CA ASP A 122 -9.68 -15.90 -8.58
C ASP A 122 -8.56 -16.77 -7.95
N GLU A 123 -7.31 -16.29 -7.92
CA GLU A 123 -6.19 -16.97 -7.25
C GLU A 123 -6.47 -17.15 -5.74
N ALA A 124 -6.95 -16.11 -5.06
CA ALA A 124 -7.30 -16.17 -3.63
C ALA A 124 -8.45 -17.15 -3.35
N HIS A 125 -9.41 -17.28 -4.27
CA HIS A 125 -10.46 -18.29 -4.17
C HIS A 125 -9.87 -19.71 -4.25
N LEU A 126 -9.01 -19.96 -5.23
CA LEU A 126 -8.36 -21.27 -5.42
C LEU A 126 -7.49 -21.64 -4.21
N GLU A 127 -6.72 -20.70 -3.66
CA GLU A 127 -5.91 -20.94 -2.46
C GLU A 127 -6.77 -21.33 -1.24
N ARG A 128 -7.94 -20.69 -1.07
CA ARG A 128 -8.88 -21.04 0.02
C ARG A 128 -9.51 -22.42 -0.19
N VAL A 129 -9.84 -22.78 -1.43
CA VAL A 129 -10.36 -24.12 -1.77
C VAL A 129 -9.29 -25.17 -1.46
N ALA A 130 -8.08 -25.01 -1.99
CA ALA A 130 -6.97 -25.93 -1.77
C ALA A 130 -6.64 -26.10 -0.27
N ARG A 131 -6.71 -25.02 0.51
CA ARG A 131 -6.51 -25.08 1.98
C ARG A 131 -7.58 -25.93 2.67
N ARG A 132 -8.86 -25.78 2.27
CA ARG A 132 -9.97 -26.57 2.81
C ARG A 132 -9.84 -28.05 2.44
N GLU A 133 -9.49 -28.34 1.20
CA GLU A 133 -9.26 -29.70 0.71
C GLU A 133 -8.09 -30.37 1.44
N ALA A 134 -7.04 -29.62 1.77
CA ALA A 134 -5.92 -30.09 2.56
C ALA A 134 -6.24 -30.24 4.07
N GLY A 135 -7.47 -29.93 4.51
CA GLY A 135 -7.87 -30.06 5.91
C GLY A 135 -7.18 -29.07 6.87
N LEU A 136 -6.57 -28.00 6.36
CA LEU A 136 -5.74 -27.07 7.14
C LEU A 136 -6.55 -26.04 7.95
N GLY A 137 -7.88 -26.18 7.98
CA GLY A 137 -8.80 -25.31 8.72
C GLY A 137 -8.73 -23.83 8.33
N TRP A 138 -9.18 -22.97 9.23
CA TRP A 138 -9.18 -21.52 9.04
C TRP A 138 -7.76 -20.94 8.98
N ASP A 139 -7.57 -19.88 8.20
CA ASP A 139 -6.29 -19.20 8.04
C ASP A 139 -6.21 -17.98 8.97
N TRP A 140 -5.44 -18.12 10.05
CA TRP A 140 -5.24 -17.07 11.05
C TRP A 140 -4.16 -16.05 10.67
N ARG A 141 -3.33 -16.34 9.65
CA ARG A 141 -2.17 -15.53 9.27
C ARG A 141 -2.54 -14.08 8.92
N PRO A 142 -3.65 -13.80 8.21
CA PRO A 142 -4.09 -12.42 7.97
C PRO A 142 -4.32 -11.61 9.24
N LEU A 143 -4.91 -12.21 10.29
CA LEU A 143 -5.13 -11.50 11.55
C LEU A 143 -3.83 -11.16 12.26
N VAL A 144 -2.88 -12.11 12.27
CA VAL A 144 -1.56 -11.86 12.84
C VAL A 144 -0.84 -10.76 12.08
N ALA A 145 -0.97 -10.70 10.75
CA ALA A 145 -0.39 -9.61 9.97
C ALA A 145 -0.99 -8.24 10.33
N LEU A 146 -2.32 -8.15 10.44
CA LEU A 146 -3.00 -6.89 10.81
C LEU A 146 -2.62 -6.41 12.22
N VAL A 147 -2.62 -7.32 13.20
CA VAL A 147 -2.25 -6.99 14.60
C VAL A 147 -0.78 -6.62 14.69
N THR A 148 0.11 -7.41 14.06
CA THR A 148 1.55 -7.09 14.01
C THR A 148 1.77 -5.75 13.33
N GLY A 149 1.01 -5.46 12.28
CA GLY A 149 1.01 -4.17 11.61
C GLY A 149 0.70 -3.02 12.53
N ALA A 150 -0.43 -3.09 13.24
CA ALA A 150 -0.79 -2.09 14.22
C ALA A 150 0.30 -1.91 15.29
N VAL A 151 0.79 -3.01 15.88
CA VAL A 151 1.84 -2.96 16.92
C VAL A 151 3.13 -2.35 16.38
N CYS A 152 3.64 -2.81 15.24
CA CYS A 152 4.90 -2.30 14.69
C CYS A 152 4.79 -0.82 14.36
N LEU A 153 3.71 -0.40 13.69
CA LEU A 153 3.48 1.00 13.34
C LEU A 153 3.39 1.88 14.57
N THR A 154 2.66 1.45 15.61
CA THR A 154 2.59 2.18 16.89
C THR A 154 3.95 2.27 17.58
N LEU A 155 4.71 1.19 17.65
CA LEU A 155 6.03 1.21 18.29
C LEU A 155 7.01 2.13 17.55
N MET A 156 7.02 2.09 16.22
CA MET A 156 7.88 2.96 15.42
C MET A 156 7.50 4.44 15.56
N GLU A 157 6.22 4.75 15.69
CA GLU A 157 5.73 6.11 15.90
C GLU A 157 6.17 6.66 17.26
N TYR A 158 5.95 5.89 18.34
CA TYR A 158 6.21 6.37 19.71
C TYR A 158 7.69 6.30 20.10
N PHE A 159 8.42 5.29 19.63
CA PHE A 159 9.80 5.03 20.06
C PHE A 159 10.84 5.31 19.00
N GLY A 160 10.47 5.23 17.71
CA GLY A 160 11.41 5.37 16.61
C GLY A 160 11.78 6.80 16.23
N GLY A 161 11.16 7.82 16.80
CA GLY A 161 11.44 9.22 16.45
C GLY A 161 12.78 9.74 16.99
N SER A 162 13.38 10.70 16.28
CA SER A 162 14.62 11.38 16.68
C SER A 162 14.52 12.05 18.06
N GLY A 163 13.36 12.63 18.39
CA GLY A 163 13.12 13.22 19.71
C GLY A 163 13.15 12.20 20.84
N THR A 164 12.72 10.96 20.60
CA THR A 164 12.83 9.87 21.60
C THR A 164 14.27 9.45 21.79
N PHE A 165 15.05 9.38 20.72
CA PHE A 165 16.49 9.12 20.80
C PHE A 165 17.22 10.20 21.59
N MET A 166 17.01 11.48 21.29
CA MET A 166 17.66 12.58 22.04
C MET A 166 17.35 12.51 23.54
N ARG A 167 16.08 12.28 23.92
CA ARG A 167 15.71 12.12 25.33
C ARG A 167 16.38 10.92 25.99
N LEU A 168 16.52 9.80 25.28
CA LEU A 168 17.24 8.64 25.77
C LEU A 168 18.73 8.97 25.98
N VAL A 169 19.36 9.61 24.99
CA VAL A 169 20.77 9.99 25.06
C VAL A 169 20.99 10.97 26.21
N ASP A 170 20.16 12.00 26.36
CA ASP A 170 20.24 12.97 27.46
C ASP A 170 20.04 12.30 28.83
N ALA A 171 19.13 11.34 28.95
CA ALA A 171 18.87 10.63 30.22
C ALA A 171 20.00 9.66 30.61
N MET A 172 20.69 9.10 29.62
CA MET A 172 21.81 8.17 29.82
C MET A 172 23.16 8.89 29.89
N SER A 173 23.24 10.12 29.37
CA SER A 173 24.38 11.01 29.51
C SER A 173 24.47 11.43 30.98
N GLY A 174 25.58 11.06 31.62
CA GLY A 174 25.89 11.50 32.98
C GLY A 174 26.21 12.99 33.05
N THR A 175 26.93 13.40 34.08
CA THR A 175 27.41 14.79 34.17
C THR A 175 28.42 15.11 33.07
N GLU A 176 28.43 16.36 32.61
CA GLU A 176 29.44 16.84 31.66
C GLU A 176 30.85 16.61 32.21
N GLY A 177 31.71 15.96 31.43
CA GLY A 177 33.09 15.64 31.81
C GLY A 177 33.33 14.21 32.31
N GLU A 178 32.28 13.40 32.53
CA GLU A 178 32.46 11.97 32.74
C GLU A 178 32.73 11.25 31.41
N GLU A 179 33.79 10.43 31.35
CA GLU A 179 34.03 9.54 30.22
C GLU A 179 32.95 8.46 30.19
N ASN A 180 31.93 8.68 29.36
CA ASN A 180 30.93 7.69 29.06
C ASN A 180 30.53 7.79 27.58
N TRP A 181 30.19 6.64 26.99
CA TRP A 181 29.80 6.53 25.60
C TRP A 181 28.62 7.46 25.22
N TRP A 182 27.70 7.73 26.16
CA TRP A 182 26.53 8.55 25.91
C TRP A 182 26.88 10.04 25.75
N ASN A 183 27.84 10.54 26.51
CA ASN A 183 28.39 11.88 26.42
C ASN A 183 29.11 12.07 25.06
N ASP A 184 29.87 11.06 24.62
CA ASP A 184 30.52 11.07 23.29
C ASP A 184 29.47 11.10 22.16
N LEU A 185 28.39 10.34 22.31
CA LEU A 185 27.29 10.30 21.35
C LEU A 185 26.52 11.64 21.30
N ARG A 186 26.32 12.27 22.46
CA ARG A 186 25.62 13.55 22.62
C ARG A 186 26.41 14.72 22.04
N GLY A 187 27.70 14.80 22.39
CA GLY A 187 28.61 15.87 21.94
C GLY A 187 29.28 15.60 20.60
N GLY A 188 29.18 14.38 20.08
CA GLY A 188 29.89 13.95 18.88
C GLY A 188 29.44 14.66 17.61
N GLN A 189 30.38 14.82 16.69
CA GLN A 189 30.17 15.45 15.37
C GLN A 189 29.05 14.81 14.52
N PHE A 190 28.64 13.57 14.82
CA PHE A 190 27.61 12.82 14.12
C PHE A 190 26.35 12.56 14.97
N SER A 191 26.18 13.27 16.10
CA SER A 191 25.00 13.13 16.99
C SER A 191 23.68 13.18 16.22
N ARG A 192 23.54 14.14 15.30
CA ARG A 192 22.37 14.28 14.40
C ARG A 192 22.21 13.14 13.41
N LEU A 193 23.29 12.55 12.92
CA LEU A 193 23.22 11.37 12.05
C LEU A 193 22.79 10.13 12.85
N TYR A 194 23.21 10.00 14.10
CA TYR A 194 22.79 8.89 14.97
C TYR A 194 21.29 8.91 15.28
N GLU A 195 20.65 10.07 15.32
CA GLU A 195 19.18 10.18 15.36
C GLU A 195 18.52 9.44 14.18
N PHE A 196 19.10 9.59 12.98
CA PHE A 196 18.62 8.91 11.76
C PHE A 196 19.01 7.44 11.70
N VAL A 197 20.14 7.04 12.29
CA VAL A 197 20.48 5.62 12.49
C VAL A 197 19.45 4.95 13.40
N TRP A 198 19.08 5.58 14.52
CA TRP A 198 18.02 5.11 15.41
C TRP A 198 16.68 5.01 14.68
N TRP A 199 16.33 6.08 13.95
CA TRP A 199 15.11 6.11 13.16
C TRP A 199 15.06 4.96 12.15
N ALA A 200 16.09 4.80 11.32
CA ALA A 200 16.16 3.73 10.32
C ALA A 200 16.16 2.34 10.98
N GLY A 201 16.87 2.19 12.11
CA GLY A 201 16.92 0.95 12.89
C GLY A 201 15.54 0.48 13.33
N TRP A 202 14.70 1.37 13.86
CA TRP A 202 13.32 1.03 14.23
C TRP A 202 12.48 0.59 13.04
N ARG A 203 12.68 1.20 11.88
CA ARG A 203 11.92 0.81 10.70
C ARG A 203 12.41 -0.49 10.08
N ILE A 204 13.72 -0.74 10.05
CA ILE A 204 14.26 -2.04 9.66
C ILE A 204 13.74 -3.12 10.63
N ALA A 205 13.71 -2.84 11.93
CA ALA A 205 13.18 -3.77 12.93
C ALA A 205 11.69 -4.10 12.68
N GLY A 206 10.84 -3.07 12.58
CA GLY A 206 9.39 -3.24 12.41
C GLY A 206 8.98 -3.74 11.02
N TYR A 207 9.59 -3.21 9.96
CA TYR A 207 9.21 -3.52 8.58
C TYR A 207 9.92 -4.72 7.98
N LEU A 208 11.11 -5.11 8.46
CA LEU A 208 11.85 -6.24 7.89
C LEU A 208 12.06 -7.37 8.90
N ILE A 209 12.65 -7.09 10.06
CA ILE A 209 13.06 -8.13 11.01
C ILE A 209 11.85 -8.88 11.58
N VAL A 210 10.85 -8.16 12.09
CA VAL A 210 9.65 -8.78 12.69
C VAL A 210 8.88 -9.65 11.67
N PRO A 211 8.55 -9.17 10.45
CA PRO A 211 7.90 -10.03 9.46
C PRO A 211 8.77 -11.23 9.05
N VAL A 212 10.09 -11.06 8.90
CA VAL A 212 10.99 -12.19 8.59
C VAL A 212 10.92 -13.26 9.68
N MET A 213 10.87 -12.87 10.95
CA MET A 213 10.68 -13.81 12.06
C MET A 213 9.34 -14.55 11.95
N LEU A 214 8.24 -13.85 11.66
CA LEU A 214 6.91 -14.47 11.47
C LEU A 214 6.84 -15.40 10.25
N ILE A 215 7.49 -15.03 9.15
CA ILE A 215 7.60 -15.85 7.94
C ILE A 215 8.33 -17.15 8.28
N LYS A 216 9.47 -17.07 8.96
CA LYS A 216 10.24 -18.26 9.39
C LYS A 216 9.44 -19.12 10.37
N ALA A 217 8.76 -18.51 11.35
CA ALA A 217 7.94 -19.21 12.32
C ALA A 217 6.76 -19.96 11.69
N THR A 218 6.25 -19.49 10.54
CA THR A 218 5.17 -20.14 9.78
C THR A 218 5.68 -21.11 8.70
N GLY A 219 6.99 -21.36 8.63
CA GLY A 219 7.60 -22.26 7.63
C GLY A 219 7.57 -21.71 6.20
N GLN A 220 7.25 -20.43 6.01
CA GLN A 220 7.21 -19.80 4.71
C GLN A 220 8.61 -19.37 4.26
N ARG A 221 8.82 -19.25 2.95
CA ARG A 221 10.08 -18.77 2.38
C ARG A 221 10.06 -17.25 2.26
N ILE A 222 11.17 -16.61 2.62
CA ILE A 222 11.37 -15.16 2.46
C ILE A 222 11.37 -14.78 0.98
N ARG A 223 12.01 -15.60 0.13
CA ARG A 223 12.08 -15.34 -1.32
C ARG A 223 10.70 -15.21 -1.97
N ASP A 224 9.71 -15.88 -1.42
CA ASP A 224 8.36 -15.87 -1.96
C ASP A 224 7.58 -14.60 -1.55
N GLN A 225 8.17 -13.67 -0.80
CA GLN A 225 7.54 -12.43 -0.32
C GLN A 225 7.79 -11.26 -1.27
N GLY A 226 7.73 -11.51 -2.57
CA GLY A 226 7.93 -10.46 -3.56
C GLY A 226 9.39 -10.25 -4.00
N PHE A 227 10.29 -11.22 -3.83
CA PHE A 227 11.65 -11.12 -4.34
C PHE A 227 11.83 -11.71 -5.75
N GLU A 228 10.75 -11.94 -6.50
CA GLU A 228 10.86 -12.41 -7.88
C GLU A 228 11.48 -11.32 -8.76
N THR A 229 12.45 -11.72 -9.58
CA THR A 229 13.12 -10.84 -10.55
C THR A 229 12.70 -11.17 -11.98
N LYS A 230 12.12 -12.34 -12.21
CA LYS A 230 11.61 -12.74 -13.53
C LYS A 230 10.37 -11.93 -13.89
N GLY A 231 10.36 -11.35 -15.09
CA GLY A 231 9.25 -10.52 -15.56
C GLY A 231 9.23 -9.09 -15.01
N PHE A 232 10.17 -8.73 -14.12
CA PHE A 232 10.37 -7.37 -13.61
C PHE A 232 10.46 -6.34 -14.75
N PHE A 233 11.31 -6.63 -15.76
CA PHE A 233 11.51 -5.73 -16.90
C PHE A 233 10.31 -5.67 -17.86
N LYS A 234 9.36 -6.62 -17.79
CA LYS A 234 8.18 -6.63 -18.68
C LYS A 234 7.30 -5.40 -18.48
N HIS A 235 7.26 -4.89 -17.25
CA HIS A 235 6.45 -3.72 -16.87
C HIS A 235 7.31 -2.47 -16.61
N ALA A 236 8.60 -2.49 -17.01
CA ALA A 236 9.53 -1.37 -16.81
C ALA A 236 8.95 -0.04 -17.33
N GLY A 237 8.25 -0.06 -18.47
CA GLY A 237 7.61 1.14 -19.03
C GLY A 237 6.61 1.81 -18.09
N ILE A 238 5.81 1.03 -17.34
CA ILE A 238 4.84 1.58 -16.37
C ILE A 238 5.58 2.21 -15.19
N TYR A 239 6.64 1.58 -14.71
CA TYR A 239 7.45 2.10 -13.60
C TYR A 239 8.23 3.35 -13.99
N ILE A 240 8.82 3.37 -15.19
CA ILE A 240 9.50 4.55 -15.74
C ILE A 240 8.50 5.68 -15.89
N PHE A 241 7.30 5.42 -16.43
CA PHE A 241 6.26 6.43 -16.58
C PHE A 241 5.82 6.99 -15.22
N ALA A 242 5.55 6.11 -14.23
CA ALA A 242 5.21 6.52 -12.87
C ALA A 242 6.32 7.35 -12.23
N PHE A 243 7.59 6.94 -12.39
CA PHE A 243 8.74 7.70 -11.91
C PHE A 243 8.79 9.09 -12.55
N HIS A 244 8.62 9.22 -13.87
CA HIS A 244 8.66 10.53 -14.53
C HIS A 244 7.56 11.46 -14.03
N ILE A 245 6.33 10.96 -13.85
CA ILE A 245 5.24 11.77 -13.29
C ILE A 245 5.64 12.33 -11.92
N VAL A 246 6.12 11.47 -11.02
CA VAL A 246 6.49 11.89 -9.66
C VAL A 246 7.71 12.79 -9.70
N PHE A 247 8.71 12.50 -10.54
CA PHE A 247 9.91 13.30 -10.70
C PHE A 247 9.59 14.72 -11.19
N PHE A 248 8.72 14.87 -12.19
CA PHE A 248 8.25 16.19 -12.62
C PHE A 248 7.47 16.91 -11.52
N ALA A 249 6.62 16.19 -10.77
CA ALA A 249 5.94 16.76 -9.63
C ALA A 249 6.95 17.26 -8.56
N VAL A 250 8.00 16.48 -8.27
CA VAL A 250 9.10 16.87 -7.35
C VAL A 250 9.77 18.16 -7.82
N ILE A 251 10.10 18.28 -9.11
CA ILE A 251 10.67 19.52 -9.66
C ILE A 251 9.74 20.70 -9.39
N ILE A 252 8.44 20.58 -9.69
CA ILE A 252 7.46 21.65 -9.49
C ILE A 252 7.36 22.03 -8.02
N VAL A 253 7.20 21.05 -7.12
CA VAL A 253 7.03 21.35 -5.68
C VAL A 253 8.34 21.79 -5.03
N SER A 254 9.50 21.52 -5.63
CA SER A 254 10.80 21.95 -5.09
C SER A 254 10.92 23.48 -4.96
N TYR A 255 10.19 24.23 -5.79
CA TYR A 255 10.14 25.69 -5.73
C TYR A 255 9.27 26.22 -4.57
N THR A 256 8.60 25.35 -3.81
CA THR A 256 7.79 25.75 -2.66
C THR A 256 8.63 25.82 -1.38
N GLY A 257 8.33 26.79 -0.52
CA GLY A 257 9.00 26.92 0.78
C GLY A 257 8.73 25.75 1.72
N GLU A 258 7.53 25.17 1.67
CA GLU A 258 7.15 23.99 2.47
C GLU A 258 8.07 22.79 2.14
N PHE A 259 8.29 22.52 0.86
CA PHE A 259 9.15 21.43 0.41
C PHE A 259 10.61 21.61 0.87
N SER A 260 11.19 22.79 0.62
CA SER A 260 12.59 23.08 0.96
C SER A 260 12.83 23.16 2.48
N THR A 261 11.80 23.46 3.27
CA THR A 261 11.89 23.42 4.73
C THR A 261 11.81 21.98 5.25
N TYR A 262 11.03 21.13 4.59
CA TYR A 262 10.84 19.74 5.01
C TYR A 262 12.01 18.83 4.56
N TYR A 263 12.46 18.93 3.31
CA TYR A 263 13.55 18.12 2.73
C TYR A 263 14.91 18.86 2.70
N PRO A 264 16.04 18.13 2.71
CA PRO A 264 16.16 16.74 3.15
C PRO A 264 15.79 16.60 4.62
N PHE A 265 15.49 15.39 5.10
CA PHE A 265 15.22 15.21 6.55
C PHE A 265 16.49 15.44 7.37
N TYR A 266 17.63 14.95 6.88
CA TYR A 266 18.92 15.20 7.49
C TYR A 266 19.48 16.56 7.04
N LYS A 267 19.25 17.59 7.85
CA LYS A 267 19.65 18.98 7.52
C LYS A 267 21.16 19.21 7.42
N LEU A 268 21.99 18.31 7.93
CA LEU A 268 23.45 18.38 7.79
C LEU A 268 23.96 17.63 6.55
N ALA A 269 23.09 17.16 5.66
CA ALA A 269 23.48 16.46 4.45
C ALA A 269 24.45 17.26 3.55
N THR A 270 24.38 18.59 3.55
CA THR A 270 25.28 19.46 2.75
C THR A 270 26.66 19.62 3.34
N ARG A 271 26.87 19.26 4.61
CA ARG A 271 28.14 19.43 5.31
C ARG A 271 29.27 18.64 4.64
N SER A 272 28.97 17.46 4.09
CA SER A 272 29.93 16.63 3.37
C SER A 272 29.26 15.56 2.51
N TRP A 273 29.98 15.00 1.53
CA TRP A 273 29.53 13.82 0.79
C TRP A 273 29.30 12.61 1.68
N PHE A 274 30.10 12.43 2.74
CA PHE A 274 29.88 11.37 3.71
C PHE A 274 28.52 11.52 4.40
N ASP A 275 28.17 12.72 4.86
CA ASP A 275 26.88 13.02 5.50
C ASP A 275 25.70 12.71 4.56
N PHE A 276 25.77 13.19 3.32
CA PHE A 276 24.76 12.93 2.29
C PHE A 276 24.62 11.43 2.00
N LEU A 277 25.72 10.74 1.68
CA LEU A 277 25.67 9.32 1.30
C LEU A 277 25.27 8.42 2.46
N ALA A 278 25.71 8.70 3.69
CA ALA A 278 25.30 7.95 4.86
C ALA A 278 23.79 8.08 5.11
N TRP A 279 23.25 9.29 4.97
CA TRP A 279 21.81 9.53 5.04
C TRP A 279 21.04 8.78 3.95
N GLU A 280 21.47 8.87 2.69
CA GLU A 280 20.81 8.19 1.57
C GLU A 280 20.85 6.66 1.71
N VAL A 281 21.93 6.09 2.25
CA VAL A 281 22.02 4.65 2.54
C VAL A 281 21.01 4.25 3.62
N LEU A 282 20.90 5.00 4.72
CA LEU A 282 19.89 4.76 5.76
C LEU A 282 18.47 4.86 5.19
N TYR A 283 18.24 5.85 4.33
CA TYR A 283 16.94 6.09 3.71
C TYR A 283 16.57 4.98 2.73
N ALA A 284 17.53 4.48 1.94
CA ALA A 284 17.35 3.35 1.05
C ALA A 284 17.04 2.05 1.82
N TRP A 285 17.76 1.75 2.90
CA TRP A 285 17.45 0.58 3.73
C TRP A 285 16.07 0.66 4.38
N GLN A 286 15.65 1.86 4.76
CA GLN A 286 14.29 2.12 5.18
C GLN A 286 13.28 1.74 4.09
N PHE A 287 13.46 2.24 2.85
CA PHE A 287 12.51 1.95 1.77
C PHE A 287 12.50 0.48 1.36
N LEU A 288 13.64 -0.21 1.37
CA LEU A 288 13.68 -1.65 1.13
C LEU A 288 12.84 -2.40 2.18
N SER A 289 12.99 -2.02 3.45
CA SER A 289 12.25 -2.61 4.55
C SER A 289 10.74 -2.33 4.41
N LEU A 290 10.39 -1.08 4.12
CA LEU A 290 9.01 -0.63 3.89
C LEU A 290 8.36 -1.38 2.73
N GLU A 291 9.05 -1.54 1.60
CA GLU A 291 8.54 -2.26 0.44
C GLU A 291 8.37 -3.75 0.72
N PHE A 292 9.32 -4.36 1.42
CA PHE A 292 9.19 -5.72 1.89
C PHE A 292 7.96 -5.89 2.82
N PHE A 293 7.72 -4.94 3.73
CA PHE A 293 6.58 -4.99 4.63
C PHE A 293 5.25 -4.86 3.88
N PHE A 294 5.04 -3.74 3.19
CA PHE A 294 3.75 -3.39 2.60
C PHE A 294 3.47 -4.17 1.32
N ARG A 295 4.45 -4.34 0.42
CA ARG A 295 4.21 -4.96 -0.91
C ARG A 295 4.55 -6.44 -0.92
N GLY A 296 5.54 -6.84 -0.13
CA GLY A 296 5.93 -8.24 0.02
C GLY A 296 5.02 -9.00 0.97
N TRP A 297 5.30 -8.84 2.27
CA TRP A 297 4.71 -9.66 3.31
C TRP A 297 3.22 -9.37 3.55
N TRP A 298 2.82 -8.10 3.64
CA TRP A 298 1.43 -7.72 3.94
C TRP A 298 0.47 -8.18 2.85
N LEU A 299 0.72 -7.81 1.59
CA LEU A 299 -0.15 -8.21 0.48
C LEU A 299 -0.21 -9.72 0.33
N LYS A 300 0.94 -10.40 0.39
CA LYS A 300 0.96 -11.86 0.29
C LYS A 300 0.21 -12.53 1.43
N THR A 301 0.32 -12.02 2.64
CA THR A 301 -0.34 -12.62 3.81
C THR A 301 -1.84 -12.39 3.80
N LEU A 302 -2.31 -11.23 3.33
CA LEU A 302 -3.74 -10.91 3.26
C LEU A 302 -4.45 -11.48 2.02
N LYS A 303 -3.73 -11.65 0.90
CA LYS A 303 -4.31 -12.10 -0.38
C LYS A 303 -5.19 -13.35 -0.26
N PRO A 304 -4.79 -14.45 0.42
CA PRO A 304 -5.63 -15.65 0.48
C PRO A 304 -7.05 -15.36 1.01
N MET A 305 -7.19 -14.41 1.94
CA MET A 305 -8.47 -14.07 2.55
C MET A 305 -9.19 -12.94 1.81
N MET A 306 -8.45 -11.94 1.33
CA MET A 306 -9.00 -10.66 0.87
C MET A 306 -8.94 -10.47 -0.65
N GLY A 307 -8.17 -11.29 -1.37
CA GLY A 307 -7.93 -11.10 -2.80
C GLY A 307 -7.40 -9.70 -3.10
N SER A 308 -8.02 -9.02 -4.06
CA SER A 308 -7.72 -7.63 -4.44
C SER A 308 -7.91 -6.62 -3.29
N HIS A 309 -8.79 -6.91 -2.33
CA HIS A 309 -9.03 -6.04 -1.17
C HIS A 309 -7.80 -5.91 -0.27
N ALA A 310 -6.85 -6.85 -0.35
CA ALA A 310 -5.57 -6.75 0.35
C ALA A 310 -4.81 -5.45 0.01
N ILE A 311 -4.92 -4.97 -1.23
CA ILE A 311 -4.28 -3.72 -1.68
C ILE A 311 -4.86 -2.54 -0.91
N PHE A 312 -6.18 -2.45 -0.82
CA PHE A 312 -6.84 -1.33 -0.15
C PHE A 312 -6.66 -1.38 1.37
N ALA A 313 -6.69 -2.57 1.96
CA ALA A 313 -6.37 -2.77 3.37
C ALA A 313 -4.92 -2.37 3.70
N MET A 314 -3.99 -2.54 2.75
CA MET A 314 -2.60 -2.11 2.85
C MET A 314 -2.46 -0.59 2.68
N VAL A 315 -3.20 0.01 1.73
CA VAL A 315 -3.14 1.44 1.42
C VAL A 315 -3.52 2.32 2.60
N VAL A 316 -4.46 1.89 3.45
CA VAL A 316 -4.87 2.67 4.64
C VAL A 316 -3.68 2.96 5.57
N PRO A 317 -3.01 1.96 6.18
CA PRO A 317 -1.83 2.22 7.00
C PRO A 317 -0.67 2.81 6.20
N TYR A 318 -0.52 2.47 4.91
CA TYR A 318 0.51 3.08 4.06
C TYR A 318 0.32 4.59 3.87
N CYS A 319 -0.92 5.07 3.75
CA CYS A 319 -1.24 6.49 3.73
C CYS A 319 -0.96 7.13 5.09
N MET A 320 -1.32 6.47 6.19
CA MET A 320 -1.14 7.00 7.55
C MET A 320 0.33 7.25 7.90
N ILE A 321 1.27 6.45 7.39
CA ILE A 321 2.70 6.72 7.61
C ILE A 321 3.24 7.93 6.84
N HIS A 322 2.42 8.55 5.99
CA HIS A 322 2.72 9.83 5.34
C HIS A 322 2.11 11.02 6.09
N TYR A 323 1.35 10.81 7.16
CA TYR A 323 0.83 11.91 7.96
C TYR A 323 1.98 12.76 8.54
N GLY A 324 1.79 14.08 8.52
CA GLY A 324 2.83 15.05 8.86
C GLY A 324 3.70 15.49 7.68
N LYS A 325 3.64 14.79 6.54
CA LYS A 325 4.24 15.25 5.28
C LYS A 325 3.36 16.27 4.57
N PRO A 326 3.91 17.04 3.60
CA PRO A 326 3.10 17.93 2.77
C PRO A 326 1.86 17.23 2.20
N PHE A 327 0.73 17.92 2.22
CA PHE A 327 -0.56 17.31 1.87
C PHE A 327 -0.58 16.63 0.48
N PRO A 328 -0.03 17.23 -0.59
CA PRO A 328 0.04 16.58 -1.89
C PRO A 328 0.83 15.25 -1.87
N GLU A 329 1.84 15.13 -1.02
CA GLU A 329 2.62 13.89 -0.88
C GLU A 329 1.79 12.80 -0.19
N THR A 330 1.05 13.15 0.86
CA THR A 330 0.14 12.23 1.55
C THR A 330 -0.96 11.71 0.62
N MET A 331 -1.53 12.60 -0.18
CA MET A 331 -2.55 12.26 -1.18
C MET A 331 -1.96 11.41 -2.31
N GLY A 332 -0.76 11.77 -2.80
CA GLY A 332 -0.01 10.99 -3.77
C GLY A 332 0.28 9.56 -3.29
N ALA A 333 0.51 9.36 -1.99
CA ALA A 333 0.74 8.04 -1.40
C ALA A 333 -0.46 7.10 -1.56
N ILE A 334 -1.70 7.60 -1.59
CA ILE A 334 -2.88 6.75 -1.84
C ILE A 334 -2.83 6.19 -3.26
N VAL A 335 -2.61 7.06 -4.25
CA VAL A 335 -2.55 6.68 -5.67
C VAL A 335 -1.36 5.76 -5.93
N ALA A 336 -0.18 6.13 -5.44
CA ALA A 336 1.03 5.32 -5.54
C ALA A 336 0.87 3.98 -4.82
N GLY A 337 0.20 3.96 -3.66
CA GLY A 337 -0.10 2.74 -2.90
C GLY A 337 -0.92 1.74 -3.69
N ILE A 338 -1.98 2.21 -4.37
CA ILE A 338 -2.85 1.37 -5.20
C ILE A 338 -2.09 0.88 -6.45
N LEU A 339 -1.38 1.79 -7.14
CA LEU A 339 -0.63 1.48 -8.37
C LEU A 339 0.49 0.47 -8.10
N LEU A 340 1.38 0.77 -7.15
CA LEU A 340 2.50 -0.09 -6.81
C LEU A 340 2.05 -1.37 -6.12
N GLY A 341 0.99 -1.34 -5.31
CA GLY A 341 0.41 -2.55 -4.70
C GLY A 341 -0.15 -3.51 -5.76
N THR A 342 -0.84 -2.99 -6.77
CA THR A 342 -1.34 -3.81 -7.89
C THR A 342 -0.18 -4.41 -8.69
N LEU A 343 0.82 -3.60 -9.01
CA LEU A 343 2.00 -4.02 -9.77
C LEU A 343 2.84 -5.06 -9.02
N ALA A 344 3.04 -4.88 -7.71
CA ALA A 344 3.74 -5.84 -6.86
C ALA A 344 3.04 -7.20 -6.84
N MET A 345 1.71 -7.22 -6.83
CA MET A 345 0.95 -8.48 -6.88
C MET A 345 0.99 -9.15 -8.25
N LYS A 346 0.90 -8.36 -9.34
CA LYS A 346 1.00 -8.88 -10.71
C LYS A 346 2.38 -9.46 -11.01
N THR A 347 3.43 -8.78 -10.59
CA THR A 347 4.82 -9.15 -10.88
C THR A 347 5.46 -10.03 -9.81
N ARG A 348 4.82 -10.16 -8.64
CA ARG A 348 5.37 -10.80 -7.44
C ARG A 348 6.75 -10.23 -7.08
N SER A 349 6.91 -8.91 -7.23
CA SER A 349 8.18 -8.19 -7.11
C SER A 349 8.03 -6.89 -6.32
N ILE A 350 8.89 -6.67 -5.33
CA ILE A 350 9.00 -5.40 -4.58
C ILE A 350 10.05 -4.45 -5.18
N TRP A 351 10.92 -4.96 -6.06
CA TRP A 351 12.08 -4.23 -6.55
C TRP A 351 11.74 -2.94 -7.27
N SER A 352 10.61 -2.92 -7.99
CA SER A 352 10.17 -1.73 -8.72
C SER A 352 9.70 -0.62 -7.80
N GLY A 353 8.90 -0.96 -6.78
CA GLY A 353 8.51 -0.02 -5.74
C GLY A 353 9.71 0.51 -4.98
N PHE A 354 10.66 -0.38 -4.63
CA PHE A 354 11.91 0.00 -3.98
C PHE A 354 12.74 0.99 -4.81
N LEU A 355 12.96 0.68 -6.09
CA LEU A 355 13.73 1.56 -6.98
C LEU A 355 13.03 2.91 -7.19
N ILE A 356 11.70 2.93 -7.34
CA ILE A 356 10.93 4.18 -7.45
C ILE A 356 11.06 4.99 -6.16
N HIS A 357 10.88 4.38 -4.98
CA HIS A 357 11.02 5.09 -3.71
C HIS A 357 12.40 5.69 -3.52
N VAL A 358 13.46 4.91 -3.74
CA VAL A 358 14.84 5.40 -3.58
C VAL A 358 15.14 6.51 -4.59
N SER A 359 14.79 6.31 -5.87
CA SER A 359 15.05 7.32 -6.90
C SER A 359 14.28 8.62 -6.66
N VAL A 360 13.01 8.55 -6.23
CA VAL A 360 12.22 9.72 -5.87
C VAL A 360 12.78 10.39 -4.62
N ALA A 361 13.15 9.64 -3.59
CA ALA A 361 13.71 10.18 -2.36
C ALA A 361 15.03 10.93 -2.60
N VAL A 362 15.97 10.32 -3.33
CA VAL A 362 17.22 10.98 -3.74
C VAL A 362 16.91 12.22 -4.58
N ALA A 363 15.96 12.14 -5.51
CA ALA A 363 15.58 13.29 -6.32
C ALA A 363 15.00 14.44 -5.48
N MET A 364 14.22 14.12 -4.44
CA MET A 364 13.65 15.11 -3.53
C MET A 364 14.73 15.81 -2.71
N ASP A 365 15.67 15.05 -2.14
CA ASP A 365 16.77 15.60 -1.36
C ASP A 365 17.69 16.44 -2.24
N VAL A 366 18.10 15.94 -3.41
CA VAL A 366 18.90 16.70 -4.37
C VAL A 366 18.17 17.99 -4.80
N ALA A 367 16.88 17.92 -5.13
CA ALA A 367 16.12 19.10 -5.51
C ALA A 367 16.08 20.13 -4.37
N ALA A 368 15.80 19.71 -3.14
CA ALA A 368 15.80 20.61 -1.97
C ALA A 368 17.17 21.25 -1.73
N LEU A 369 18.26 20.48 -1.88
CA LEU A 369 19.62 20.99 -1.73
C LEU A 369 19.95 22.03 -2.80
N LEU A 370 19.60 21.77 -4.06
CA LEU A 370 19.81 22.72 -5.17
C LEU A 370 19.04 24.03 -4.99
N GLN A 371 17.88 24.02 -4.33
CA GLN A 371 17.08 25.22 -4.05
C GLN A 371 17.56 26.00 -2.81
N THR A 372 18.42 25.40 -1.97
CA THR A 372 18.82 25.99 -0.69
C THR A 372 20.32 26.26 -0.62
N SER A 373 21.11 25.26 -0.24
CA SER A 373 22.53 25.42 0.10
C SER A 373 23.50 24.85 -0.95
N GLY A 374 22.98 24.21 -2.00
CA GLY A 374 23.76 23.47 -2.98
C GLY A 374 24.17 22.07 -2.51
N MET A 375 24.82 21.33 -3.41
CA MET A 375 25.38 20.00 -3.13
C MET A 375 26.65 20.10 -2.29
N PRO A 376 27.04 19.03 -1.54
CA PRO A 376 28.28 19.03 -0.78
C PRO A 376 29.52 19.30 -1.63
N THR A 377 30.43 20.11 -1.11
CA THR A 377 31.72 20.40 -1.76
C THR A 377 32.88 19.62 -1.14
N GLU A 378 32.73 19.23 0.13
CA GLU A 378 33.74 18.48 0.89
C GLU A 378 33.40 17.00 0.98
N TRP A 379 34.41 16.13 1.00
CA TRP A 379 34.19 14.68 1.12
C TRP A 379 33.80 14.23 2.52
N TYR A 380 34.40 14.84 3.54
CA TYR A 380 34.23 14.50 4.95
C TYR A 380 34.05 15.78 5.75
N PRO A 381 33.25 15.80 6.83
CA PRO A 381 33.05 17.03 7.58
C PRO A 381 34.34 17.44 8.28
N ALA A 382 34.58 18.75 8.37
CA ALA A 382 35.66 19.28 9.19
C ALA A 382 35.43 18.90 10.67
N PRO A 383 36.49 18.56 11.43
CA PRO A 383 36.39 18.38 12.88
C PRO A 383 35.82 19.65 13.52
N TRP A 384 34.97 19.45 14.53
CA TRP A 384 34.35 20.53 15.31
C TRP A 384 35.33 21.11 16.32
#